data_AF-A0A9C8ZK05-F1
#
_entry.id   AF-A0A9C8ZK05-F1
#
_cell.length_a   1.000
_cell.length_b   1.000
_cell.length_c   1.000
_cell.angle_alpha   90.00
_cell.angle_beta   90.00
_cell.angle_gamma   90.00
#
_symmetry.space_group_name_H-M   'P 1'
#
loop_
_entity.id
_entity.type
_entity.pdbx_description
1 polymer ?
#
loop_
_entity_poly.entity_id
_entity_poly.type
_entity_poly.pdbx_seq_one_letter_code
_entity_poly.pdbx_strand_id
1 'polypeptide(L)'
;MRRRRLIGTAVTLGVSGLLVLAVSSLLIPVGHSLWFETLAVSGELRTGDFPTEEVPPPPEETTPPPEETTPPPEETTPPPEETTPPPEETTPPPEETTPPPEETTPPPAIEAGDFRTQTQGGWGSEAQGENPGAYRDEHFSACFPDGLIIGHSDDEGGFTALFTTAAAIEAFLPAGGEAGPFAASYVDPDPEAGEGSEAGVLAGQALALTLNIGFDQCDPDFGASDLDLAALIVADEASACFGWTVQQVLDEANLVLGGGGTLTPSEIGDCVAGINENFVDGTAAGSFLRLP
;
A
#
# COMPACT_ATOMS: atom_id res chain seq x y z
N MET A 1 86.44 32.84 31.85
CA MET A 1 86.78 34.27 32.09
C MET A 1 85.55 35.15 31.76
N ARG A 2 85.49 36.42 32.23
CA ARG A 2 84.59 37.55 31.84
C ARG A 2 83.09 37.21 31.53
N ARG A 3 82.06 37.64 32.29
CA ARG A 3 81.56 39.01 32.60
C ARG A 3 81.21 39.84 31.32
N ARG A 4 80.08 40.55 31.19
CA ARG A 4 78.92 40.85 32.09
C ARG A 4 77.77 41.60 31.36
N ARG A 5 76.48 41.31 31.69
CA ARG A 5 75.28 42.23 31.74
C ARG A 5 74.88 42.98 30.43
N LEU A 6 73.80 43.76 30.30
CA LEU A 6 72.70 44.38 31.13
C LEU A 6 71.41 44.40 30.22
N ILE A 7 70.13 44.69 30.54
CA ILE A 7 69.35 45.31 31.66
C ILE A 7 68.53 44.17 32.39
N GLY A 8 67.32 44.12 32.99
CA GLY A 8 66.09 44.92 33.28
C GLY A 8 64.96 44.77 32.22
N THR A 9 63.65 44.93 32.52
CA THR A 9 62.89 45.52 33.66
C THR A 9 61.67 44.64 34.05
N ALA A 10 61.09 44.79 35.25
CA ALA A 10 59.92 44.02 35.73
C ALA A 10 58.92 44.86 36.57
N VAL A 11 57.63 44.49 36.58
CA VAL A 11 56.50 44.96 37.43
C VAL A 11 55.21 44.22 36.99
N THR A 12 54.21 43.80 37.79
CA THR A 12 54.11 43.19 39.15
C THR A 12 52.66 42.71 39.40
N LEU A 13 52.44 41.57 40.10
CA LEU A 13 51.16 41.11 40.70
C LEU A 13 50.02 40.81 39.68
N GLY A 14 48.95 40.04 39.92
CA GLY A 14 48.43 39.21 41.04
C GLY A 14 47.00 38.71 40.63
N VAL A 15 46.25 37.84 41.31
CA VAL A 15 46.35 37.05 42.57
C VAL A 15 45.51 35.75 42.39
N SER A 16 45.64 34.76 43.31
CA SER A 16 44.92 33.46 43.36
C SER A 16 43.38 33.51 43.43
N GLY A 17 42.70 32.38 43.17
CA GLY A 17 41.36 32.11 43.73
C GLY A 17 40.52 31.02 43.07
N LEU A 18 40.60 29.76 43.53
CA LEU A 18 39.61 28.72 43.26
C LEU A 18 38.48 28.81 44.30
N LEU A 19 37.21 28.80 43.89
CA LEU A 19 36.08 28.58 44.81
C LEU A 19 34.96 27.77 44.14
N VAL A 20 34.58 26.67 44.80
CA VAL A 20 33.36 25.90 44.48
C VAL A 20 32.23 26.42 45.36
N LEU A 21 31.04 26.60 44.79
CA LEU A 21 29.80 26.79 45.56
C LEU A 21 28.73 25.81 45.09
N ALA A 22 27.87 25.40 46.03
CA ALA A 22 27.02 24.23 45.91
C ALA A 22 25.63 24.51 45.34
N VAL A 23 25.00 23.47 44.81
CA VAL A 23 23.58 23.44 44.46
C VAL A 23 22.73 23.67 45.71
N SER A 24 21.70 24.52 45.61
CA SER A 24 20.71 24.70 46.67
C SER A 24 19.32 24.79 46.04
N SER A 25 18.49 23.79 46.29
CA SER A 25 17.14 23.67 45.73
C SER A 25 16.16 24.60 46.45
N LEU A 26 15.25 25.24 45.70
CA LEU A 26 14.13 25.97 46.26
C LEU A 26 12.86 25.67 45.47
N LEU A 27 11.79 25.24 46.16
CA LEU A 27 10.48 25.02 45.56
C LEU A 27 9.74 26.35 45.39
N ILE A 28 8.98 26.48 44.29
CA ILE A 28 8.05 27.58 44.03
C ILE A 28 6.70 26.96 43.60
N PRO A 29 5.55 27.40 44.16
CA PRO A 29 4.27 26.73 43.97
C PRO A 29 3.52 27.13 42.69
N VAL A 30 2.54 26.30 42.30
CA VAL A 30 1.59 26.52 41.19
C VAL A 30 0.58 27.62 41.55
N GLY A 31 0.28 28.54 40.62
CA GLY A 31 -0.73 29.59 40.88
C GLY A 31 -1.11 30.53 39.73
N HIS A 32 -2.12 30.13 38.95
CA HIS A 32 -3.13 30.96 38.24
C HIS A 32 -2.75 31.93 37.09
N SER A 33 -3.56 31.81 36.02
CA SER A 33 -4.08 32.88 35.16
C SER A 33 -3.10 33.82 34.44
N LEU A 34 -2.64 33.38 33.26
CA LEU A 34 -2.15 34.29 32.23
C LEU A 34 -3.35 34.94 31.50
N TRP A 35 -3.36 36.28 31.46
CA TRP A 35 -4.22 37.06 30.59
C TRP A 35 -3.51 37.24 29.24
N PHE A 36 -4.18 36.94 28.14
CA PHE A 36 -3.70 37.30 26.81
C PHE A 36 -4.23 38.67 26.41
N GLU A 37 -3.34 39.68 26.38
CA GLU A 37 -3.66 40.98 25.78
C GLU A 37 -3.78 40.82 24.26
N THR A 38 -4.97 41.08 23.71
CA THR A 38 -5.21 41.06 22.27
C THR A 38 -4.57 42.27 21.60
N LEU A 39 -3.48 42.07 20.85
CA LEU A 39 -2.91 43.11 20.00
C LEU A 39 -3.86 43.42 18.82
N ALA A 40 -4.64 44.48 18.96
CA ALA A 40 -5.57 44.95 17.95
C ALA A 40 -4.83 45.57 16.75
N VAL A 41 -4.55 44.77 15.71
CA VAL A 41 -4.08 45.27 14.41
C VAL A 41 -5.18 46.08 13.75
N SER A 42 -5.05 47.40 13.78
CA SER A 42 -5.96 48.32 13.11
C SER A 42 -5.65 48.38 11.61
N GLY A 43 -6.19 47.43 10.85
CA GLY A 43 -6.21 47.46 9.38
C GLY A 43 -7.48 48.13 8.87
N GLU A 44 -7.36 49.33 8.29
CA GLU A 44 -8.50 50.02 7.69
C GLU A 44 -8.93 49.32 6.39
N LEU A 45 -10.03 48.56 6.46
CA LEU A 45 -10.67 47.91 5.31
C LEU A 45 -11.26 48.97 4.35
N ARG A 46 -10.43 49.44 3.43
CA ARG A 46 -10.86 50.25 2.30
C ARG A 46 -11.69 49.39 1.36
N THR A 47 -12.98 49.68 1.27
CA THR A 47 -13.92 49.06 0.33
C THR A 47 -13.51 49.33 -1.12
N GLY A 48 -12.79 48.37 -1.71
CA GLY A 48 -12.52 48.30 -3.14
C GLY A 48 -13.68 47.57 -3.82
N ASP A 49 -14.37 48.28 -4.71
CA ASP A 49 -15.42 47.74 -5.56
C ASP A 49 -14.78 46.82 -6.62
N PHE A 50 -15.00 45.51 -6.50
CA PHE A 50 -14.56 44.52 -7.48
C PHE A 50 -15.76 44.07 -8.30
N PRO A 51 -15.78 44.27 -9.63
CA PRO A 51 -16.92 43.92 -10.45
C PRO A 51 -17.13 42.41 -10.47
N THR A 52 -18.36 41.97 -10.23
CA THR A 52 -18.76 40.57 -10.37
C THR A 52 -18.76 40.20 -11.86
N GLU A 53 -17.74 39.45 -12.29
CA GLU A 53 -17.69 38.90 -13.65
C GLU A 53 -18.64 37.69 -13.73
N GLU A 54 -19.90 37.96 -14.07
CA GLU A 54 -20.91 36.90 -14.30
C GLU A 54 -20.53 36.06 -15.52
N VAL A 55 -19.96 34.87 -15.27
CA VAL A 55 -19.73 33.87 -16.31
C VAL A 55 -21.09 33.32 -16.76
N PRO A 56 -21.50 33.51 -18.04
CA PRO A 56 -22.75 32.96 -18.53
C PRO A 56 -22.69 31.43 -18.59
N PRO A 57 -23.79 30.72 -18.28
CA PRO A 57 -23.82 29.26 -18.39
C PRO A 57 -23.66 28.79 -19.84
N PRO A 58 -23.08 27.59 -20.07
CA PRO A 58 -22.98 27.01 -21.40
C PRO A 58 -24.38 26.68 -21.98
N PRO A 59 -24.56 26.72 -23.30
CA PRO A 59 -25.83 26.37 -23.93
C PRO A 59 -26.11 24.86 -23.83
N GLU A 60 -27.32 24.50 -23.42
CA GLU A 60 -27.80 23.10 -23.39
C GLU A 60 -28.19 22.63 -24.81
N GLU A 61 -27.26 22.04 -25.56
CA GLU A 61 -27.58 21.40 -26.86
C GLU A 61 -28.32 20.06 -26.63
N THR A 62 -29.64 20.14 -26.47
CA THR A 62 -30.54 18.99 -26.30
C THR A 62 -31.34 18.68 -27.58
N THR A 63 -30.65 18.18 -28.61
CA THR A 63 -31.32 17.60 -29.80
C THR A 63 -31.42 16.08 -29.66
N PRO A 64 -32.63 15.49 -29.49
CA PRO A 64 -32.79 14.04 -29.52
C PRO A 64 -32.55 13.50 -30.94
N PRO A 65 -32.01 12.27 -31.09
CA PRO A 65 -31.87 11.62 -32.39
C PRO A 65 -33.26 11.28 -32.98
N PRO A 66 -33.41 11.29 -34.32
CA PRO A 66 -34.68 10.93 -34.96
C PRO A 66 -34.95 9.42 -34.88
N GLU A 67 -36.21 9.04 -34.62
CA GLU A 67 -36.66 7.64 -34.64
C GLU A 67 -36.87 7.15 -36.08
N GLU A 68 -35.87 6.48 -36.67
CA GLU A 68 -36.04 5.80 -37.97
C GLU A 68 -36.91 4.53 -37.83
N THR A 69 -38.22 4.70 -38.03
CA THR A 69 -39.20 3.61 -38.02
C THR A 69 -39.66 3.24 -39.44
N THR A 70 -38.87 2.41 -40.12
CA THR A 70 -39.28 1.75 -41.37
C THR A 70 -39.25 0.22 -41.21
N PRO A 71 -40.41 -0.47 -41.24
CA PRO A 71 -40.43 -1.93 -41.26
C PRO A 71 -39.93 -2.47 -42.61
N PRO A 72 -39.25 -3.63 -42.65
CA PRO A 72 -38.87 -4.26 -43.90
C PRO A 72 -40.11 -4.76 -44.68
N PRO A 73 -40.04 -4.84 -46.03
CA PRO A 73 -41.15 -5.31 -46.86
C PRO A 73 -41.38 -6.83 -46.71
N GLU A 74 -42.65 -7.25 -46.72
CA GLU A 74 -43.04 -8.67 -46.71
C GLU A 74 -42.89 -9.29 -48.12
N GLU A 75 -41.75 -9.92 -48.41
CA GLU A 75 -41.60 -10.72 -49.64
C GLU A 75 -42.36 -12.06 -49.53
N THR A 76 -43.55 -12.09 -50.13
CA THR A 76 -44.45 -13.25 -50.14
C THR A 76 -44.40 -14.01 -51.48
N THR A 77 -43.36 -14.82 -51.66
CA THR A 77 -43.31 -15.83 -52.74
C THR A 77 -43.35 -17.25 -52.17
N PRO A 78 -44.40 -18.05 -52.43
CA PRO A 78 -44.43 -19.45 -52.02
C PRO A 78 -43.44 -20.29 -52.85
N PRO A 79 -42.74 -21.26 -52.24
CA PRO A 79 -41.91 -22.20 -53.00
C PRO A 79 -42.78 -23.16 -53.83
N PRO A 80 -42.24 -23.75 -54.93
CA PRO A 80 -42.95 -24.74 -55.73
C PRO A 80 -43.13 -26.08 -54.97
N GLU A 81 -44.26 -26.74 -55.17
CA GLU A 81 -44.54 -28.08 -54.64
C GLU A 81 -43.84 -29.16 -55.48
N GLU A 82 -42.63 -29.59 -55.10
CA GLU A 82 -41.99 -30.77 -55.72
C GLU A 82 -42.52 -32.08 -55.12
N THR A 83 -43.55 -32.64 -55.75
CA THR A 83 -44.15 -33.93 -55.33
C THR A 83 -43.37 -35.13 -55.86
N THR A 84 -42.26 -35.47 -55.21
CA THR A 84 -41.60 -36.79 -55.36
C THR A 84 -41.39 -37.44 -54.00
N PRO A 85 -41.96 -38.63 -53.72
CA PRO A 85 -41.69 -39.36 -52.49
C PRO A 85 -40.24 -39.89 -52.51
N PRO A 86 -39.48 -39.77 -51.40
CA PRO A 86 -38.17 -40.38 -51.29
C PRO A 86 -38.28 -41.92 -51.23
N PRO A 87 -37.23 -42.67 -51.63
CA PRO A 87 -37.19 -44.11 -51.44
C PRO A 87 -37.10 -44.47 -49.95
N GLU A 88 -37.77 -45.56 -49.55
CA GLU A 88 -37.68 -46.10 -48.19
C GLU A 88 -36.35 -46.86 -47.99
N GLU A 89 -35.28 -46.14 -47.61
CA GLU A 89 -34.02 -46.77 -47.20
C GLU A 89 -34.14 -47.35 -45.78
N THR A 90 -34.59 -48.61 -45.69
CA THR A 90 -34.79 -49.32 -44.41
C THR A 90 -33.50 -49.87 -43.80
N THR A 91 -32.41 -49.10 -43.83
CA THR A 91 -31.18 -49.37 -43.08
C THR A 91 -31.17 -48.55 -41.80
N PRO A 92 -31.19 -49.15 -40.60
CA PRO A 92 -31.01 -48.37 -39.37
C PRO A 92 -29.61 -47.73 -39.39
N PRO A 93 -29.46 -46.47 -38.92
CA PRO A 93 -28.15 -45.89 -38.75
C PRO A 93 -27.33 -46.72 -37.75
N PRO A 94 -26.00 -46.80 -37.89
CA PRO A 94 -25.16 -47.36 -36.83
C PRO A 94 -25.35 -46.55 -35.56
N GLU A 95 -25.57 -47.23 -34.44
CA GLU A 95 -25.63 -46.59 -33.12
C GLU A 95 -24.22 -46.14 -32.71
N GLU A 96 -23.81 -44.94 -33.12
CA GLU A 96 -22.58 -44.27 -32.66
C GLU A 96 -22.72 -43.85 -31.18
N THR A 97 -22.68 -44.87 -30.32
CA THR A 97 -22.78 -44.78 -28.86
C THR A 97 -21.43 -44.58 -28.18
N THR A 98 -20.43 -44.08 -28.91
CA THR A 98 -19.32 -43.36 -28.30
C THR A 98 -19.87 -42.04 -27.76
N PRO A 99 -19.95 -41.84 -26.42
CA PRO A 99 -20.23 -40.51 -25.91
C PRO A 99 -19.14 -39.55 -26.40
N PRO A 100 -19.44 -38.24 -26.57
CA PRO A 100 -18.37 -37.26 -26.72
C PRO A 100 -17.41 -37.43 -25.53
N PRO A 101 -16.08 -37.31 -25.72
CA PRO A 101 -15.16 -37.33 -24.60
C PRO A 101 -15.55 -36.20 -23.66
N GLU A 102 -15.91 -36.54 -22.42
CA GLU A 102 -16.09 -35.54 -21.37
C GLU A 102 -14.71 -34.97 -21.05
N GLU A 103 -14.34 -33.87 -21.71
CA GLU A 103 -13.24 -33.00 -21.30
C GLU A 103 -13.63 -32.33 -19.97
N THR A 104 -13.61 -33.15 -18.93
CA THR A 104 -13.59 -32.77 -17.51
C THR A 104 -12.20 -32.24 -17.17
N THR A 105 -11.76 -31.24 -17.94
CA THR A 105 -10.67 -30.37 -17.56
C THR A 105 -11.03 -29.85 -16.16
N PRO A 106 -10.20 -30.13 -15.12
CA PRO A 106 -10.52 -29.66 -13.79
C PRO A 106 -10.65 -28.13 -13.81
N PRO A 107 -11.50 -27.54 -12.94
CA PRO A 107 -11.52 -26.09 -12.79
C PRO A 107 -10.09 -25.62 -12.48
N PRO A 108 -9.66 -24.45 -13.00
CA PRO A 108 -8.30 -23.97 -12.80
C PRO A 108 -8.02 -23.89 -11.29
N ALA A 109 -6.99 -24.61 -10.87
CA ALA A 109 -6.45 -24.59 -9.52
C ALA A 109 -5.19 -23.73 -9.53
N ILE A 110 -4.84 -23.20 -8.36
CA ILE A 110 -3.52 -22.59 -8.16
C ILE A 110 -2.55 -23.72 -7.81
N GLU A 111 -1.43 -23.79 -8.53
CA GLU A 111 -0.36 -24.76 -8.33
C GLU A 111 0.85 -24.11 -7.62
N ALA A 112 1.81 -24.93 -7.19
CA ALA A 112 3.03 -24.42 -6.56
C ALA A 112 3.96 -23.76 -7.59
N GLY A 113 4.16 -22.45 -7.46
CA GLY A 113 5.00 -21.62 -8.32
C GLY A 113 4.23 -20.55 -9.11
N ASP A 114 2.90 -20.68 -9.20
CA ASP A 114 2.03 -19.71 -9.90
C ASP A 114 2.17 -18.31 -9.27
N PHE A 115 2.13 -18.23 -7.94
CA PHE A 115 2.28 -17.01 -7.16
C PHE A 115 3.39 -17.16 -6.14
N ARG A 116 3.95 -16.02 -5.71
CA ARG A 116 4.97 -15.94 -4.65
C ARG A 116 4.57 -14.86 -3.66
N THR A 117 4.65 -15.17 -2.37
CA THR A 117 4.59 -14.17 -1.29
C THR A 117 5.75 -14.38 -0.34
N GLN A 118 5.97 -13.39 0.52
CA GLN A 118 6.91 -13.46 1.62
C GLN A 118 6.31 -12.83 2.87
N THR A 119 6.72 -13.35 4.02
CA THR A 119 6.40 -12.75 5.31
C THR A 119 7.26 -11.50 5.53
N GLN A 120 6.84 -10.63 6.45
CA GLN A 120 7.68 -9.50 6.88
C GLN A 120 9.04 -9.92 7.44
N GLY A 121 9.15 -11.12 8.03
CA GLY A 121 10.44 -11.67 8.50
C GLY A 121 11.34 -12.15 7.35
N GLY A 122 10.76 -12.49 6.19
CA GLY A 122 11.50 -12.72 4.95
C GLY A 122 12.03 -11.40 4.40
N TRP A 123 11.15 -10.42 4.17
CA TRP A 123 11.54 -9.11 3.63
C TRP A 123 12.46 -8.28 4.55
N GLY A 124 12.46 -8.53 5.86
CA GLY A 124 13.40 -7.94 6.83
C GLY A 124 14.72 -8.69 7.00
N SER A 125 14.98 -9.77 6.25
CA SER A 125 16.23 -10.52 6.40
C SER A 125 17.44 -9.83 5.75
N GLU A 126 18.62 -9.99 6.35
CA GLU A 126 19.91 -9.66 5.72
C GLU A 126 20.03 -10.38 4.35
N ALA A 127 20.53 -9.71 3.32
CA ALA A 127 20.76 -10.32 2.01
C ALA A 127 21.79 -11.47 2.05
N GLN A 128 21.34 -12.71 1.81
CA GLN A 128 22.17 -13.91 1.82
C GLN A 128 21.70 -14.97 0.80
N GLY A 129 22.48 -15.14 -0.27
CA GLY A 129 22.19 -16.12 -1.31
C GLY A 129 20.99 -15.68 -2.15
N GLU A 130 19.99 -16.55 -2.28
CA GLU A 130 18.76 -16.33 -3.04
C GLU A 130 17.56 -16.07 -2.10
N ASN A 131 17.82 -15.56 -0.89
CA ASN A 131 16.78 -15.27 0.11
C ASN A 131 15.97 -14.00 -0.23
N PRO A 132 14.83 -13.75 0.43
CA PRO A 132 13.99 -12.59 0.14
C PRO A 132 14.70 -11.24 0.38
N GLY A 133 15.61 -11.14 1.36
CA GLY A 133 16.45 -9.95 1.55
C GLY A 133 17.33 -9.62 0.34
N ALA A 134 17.97 -10.63 -0.26
CA ALA A 134 18.76 -10.44 -1.48
C ALA A 134 17.90 -10.04 -2.69
N TYR A 135 16.73 -10.67 -2.86
CA TYR A 135 15.78 -10.30 -3.92
C TYR A 135 15.26 -8.86 -3.75
N ARG A 136 14.91 -8.45 -2.52
CA ARG A 136 14.53 -7.08 -2.16
C ARG A 136 15.63 -6.09 -2.57
N ASP A 137 16.88 -6.34 -2.20
CA ASP A 137 17.99 -5.42 -2.48
C ASP A 137 18.31 -5.27 -3.96
N GLU A 138 18.18 -6.35 -4.75
CA GLU A 138 18.43 -6.31 -6.19
C GLU A 138 17.27 -5.64 -6.96
N HIS A 139 16.01 -5.93 -6.61
CA HIS A 139 14.84 -5.51 -7.40
C HIS A 139 14.20 -4.19 -6.94
N PHE A 140 14.31 -3.79 -5.65
CA PHE A 140 13.54 -2.67 -5.11
C PHE A 140 13.70 -1.36 -5.89
N SER A 141 14.92 -1.00 -6.27
CA SER A 141 15.18 0.28 -6.97
C SER A 141 14.63 0.34 -8.40
N ALA A 142 14.27 -0.79 -8.99
CA ALA A 142 13.60 -0.87 -10.28
C ALA A 142 12.06 -0.81 -10.15
N CYS A 143 11.51 -1.49 -9.14
CA CYS A 143 10.07 -1.61 -8.92
C CYS A 143 9.46 -0.43 -8.14
N PHE A 144 10.25 0.19 -7.25
CA PHE A 144 9.84 1.31 -6.40
C PHE A 144 10.78 2.51 -6.60
N PRO A 145 10.85 3.09 -7.84
CA PRO A 145 11.84 4.11 -8.19
C PRO A 145 11.66 5.44 -7.44
N ASP A 146 10.43 5.74 -6.99
CA ASP A 146 10.08 6.89 -6.14
C ASP A 146 10.00 6.54 -4.64
N GLY A 147 10.38 5.31 -4.27
CA GLY A 147 10.17 4.70 -2.96
C GLY A 147 8.83 3.97 -2.84
N LEU A 148 8.58 3.40 -1.65
CA LEU A 148 7.38 2.64 -1.31
C LEU A 148 6.65 3.35 -0.15
N ILE A 149 5.35 3.59 -0.28
CA ILE A 149 4.51 4.23 0.74
C ILE A 149 3.50 3.23 1.31
N ILE A 150 3.33 3.23 2.63
CA ILE A 150 2.20 2.61 3.33
C ILE A 150 1.48 3.63 4.22
N GLY A 151 0.25 3.32 4.61
CA GLY A 151 -0.68 4.28 5.20
C GLY A 151 -1.42 5.09 4.14
N HIS A 152 -2.30 5.97 4.60
CA HIS A 152 -3.16 6.78 3.73
C HIS A 152 -3.25 8.21 4.28
N SER A 153 -3.28 9.19 3.38
CA SER A 153 -3.54 10.59 3.73
C SER A 153 -4.23 11.35 2.61
N ASP A 154 -5.20 12.19 2.96
CA ASP A 154 -6.06 12.98 2.08
C ASP A 154 -6.37 14.38 2.69
N ASP A 155 -7.37 15.08 2.14
CA ASP A 155 -7.80 16.40 2.64
C ASP A 155 -8.53 16.32 4.00
N GLU A 156 -9.07 15.15 4.37
CA GLU A 156 -9.66 14.86 5.68
C GLU A 156 -8.59 14.56 6.74
N GLY A 157 -7.42 14.05 6.34
CA GLY A 157 -6.22 13.96 7.15
C GLY A 157 -5.44 12.65 6.95
N GLY A 158 -4.96 12.05 8.03
CA GLY A 158 -4.24 10.78 8.00
C GLY A 158 -2.71 10.90 7.88
N PHE A 159 -2.05 9.75 7.75
CA PHE A 159 -0.60 9.61 7.90
C PHE A 159 -0.02 8.45 7.08
N THR A 160 1.24 8.63 6.65
CA THR A 160 1.97 7.66 5.82
C THR A 160 3.39 7.40 6.32
N ALA A 161 3.94 6.22 6.05
CA ALA A 161 5.38 5.96 6.11
C ALA A 161 5.94 5.75 4.69
N LEU A 162 6.94 6.55 4.32
CA LEU A 162 7.70 6.41 3.07
C LEU A 162 9.01 5.67 3.34
N PHE A 163 9.30 4.65 2.54
CA PHE A 163 10.56 3.91 2.51
C PHE A 163 11.29 4.23 1.20
N THR A 164 12.45 4.90 1.29
CA THR A 164 13.22 5.39 0.14
C THR A 164 14.21 4.37 -0.40
N THR A 165 14.54 3.33 0.37
CA THR A 165 15.52 2.30 0.00
C THR A 165 15.19 0.92 0.57
N ALA A 166 15.69 -0.14 -0.07
CA ALA A 166 15.63 -1.50 0.46
C ALA A 166 16.28 -1.65 1.85
N ALA A 167 17.33 -0.86 2.14
CA ALA A 167 17.99 -0.87 3.44
C ALA A 167 17.12 -0.26 4.56
N ALA A 168 16.26 0.73 4.26
CA ALA A 168 15.27 1.21 5.22
C ALA A 168 14.17 0.18 5.50
N ILE A 169 13.84 -0.64 4.50
CA ILE A 169 12.92 -1.78 4.65
C ILE A 169 13.56 -2.91 5.48
N GLU A 170 14.86 -3.19 5.30
CA GLU A 170 15.61 -4.11 6.17
C GLU A 170 15.61 -3.63 7.63
N ALA A 171 15.92 -2.35 7.87
CA ALA A 171 15.95 -1.78 9.23
C ALA A 171 14.57 -1.76 9.92
N PHE A 172 13.48 -1.61 9.16
CA PHE A 172 12.12 -1.55 9.71
C PHE A 172 11.47 -2.92 9.96
N LEU A 173 11.90 -3.97 9.23
CA LEU A 173 11.24 -5.28 9.25
C LEU A 173 12.05 -6.36 10.01
N PRO A 174 11.38 -7.28 10.74
CA PRO A 174 9.94 -7.33 11.00
C PRO A 174 9.52 -6.33 12.09
N ALA A 175 8.44 -5.58 11.85
CA ALA A 175 7.91 -4.63 12.82
C ALA A 175 7.17 -5.36 13.94
N GLY A 176 7.63 -5.19 15.17
CA GLY A 176 6.99 -5.74 16.38
C GLY A 176 6.14 -4.68 17.11
N GLY A 177 5.08 -5.13 17.78
CA GLY A 177 4.24 -4.26 18.61
C GLY A 177 2.77 -4.66 18.61
N GLU A 178 1.94 -3.89 19.30
CA GLU A 178 0.49 -3.94 19.14
C GLU A 178 0.13 -3.38 17.75
N ALA A 179 -0.91 -3.92 17.10
CA ALA A 179 -1.37 -3.42 15.81
C ALA A 179 -2.08 -2.07 16.00
N GLY A 180 -1.69 -1.03 15.26
CA GLY A 180 -2.27 0.30 15.40
C GLY A 180 -2.11 1.18 14.17
N PRO A 181 -2.74 2.37 14.17
CA PRO A 181 -2.49 3.41 13.18
C PRO A 181 -1.15 4.11 13.44
N PHE A 182 -0.67 4.87 12.46
CA PHE A 182 0.41 5.83 12.63
C PHE A 182 0.00 7.02 13.51
N ALA A 183 0.95 7.60 14.24
CA ALA A 183 0.73 8.79 15.08
C ALA A 183 1.24 10.11 14.44
N ALA A 184 2.07 9.98 13.39
CA ALA A 184 2.60 11.04 12.55
C ALA A 184 2.91 10.44 11.16
N SER A 185 3.42 11.23 10.22
CA SER A 185 4.04 10.66 9.00
C SER A 185 5.55 10.50 9.16
N TYR A 186 6.10 9.43 8.58
CA TYR A 186 7.50 9.03 8.72
C TYR A 186 8.18 8.94 7.35
N VAL A 187 9.51 9.10 7.32
CA VAL A 187 10.37 8.78 6.19
C VAL A 187 11.50 7.92 6.75
N ASP A 188 11.69 6.72 6.19
CA ASP A 188 12.66 5.71 6.62
C ASP A 188 12.67 5.46 8.14
N PRO A 189 11.53 5.12 8.78
CA PRO A 189 11.46 4.85 10.22
C PRO A 189 12.33 3.65 10.62
N ASP A 190 13.11 3.79 11.70
CA ASP A 190 14.09 2.80 12.16
C ASP A 190 13.83 2.41 13.63
N PRO A 191 13.21 1.24 13.90
CA PRO A 191 12.97 0.75 15.26
C PRO A 191 14.24 0.46 16.08
N GLU A 192 15.38 0.13 15.46
CA GLU A 192 16.63 -0.14 16.17
C GLU A 192 17.34 1.16 16.59
N ALA A 193 17.27 2.21 15.77
CA ALA A 193 17.69 3.57 16.14
C ALA A 193 16.79 4.21 17.20
N GLY A 194 15.56 3.68 17.38
CA GLY A 194 14.53 4.24 18.25
C GLY A 194 13.65 5.31 17.58
N GLU A 195 13.64 5.34 16.25
CA GLU A 195 12.86 6.23 15.38
C GLU A 195 11.78 5.45 14.58
N GLY A 196 11.37 4.29 15.10
CA GLY A 196 10.29 3.45 14.56
C GLY A 196 8.88 3.99 14.84
N SER A 197 7.87 3.32 14.27
CA SER A 197 6.46 3.75 14.33
C SER A 197 5.61 3.00 15.36
N GLU A 198 4.67 3.70 15.99
CA GLU A 198 3.69 3.15 16.95
C GLU A 198 2.67 2.17 16.34
N ALA A 199 2.57 2.09 15.01
CA ALA A 199 1.67 1.18 14.27
C ALA A 199 2.01 -0.32 14.41
N GLY A 200 3.23 -0.63 14.89
CA GLY A 200 3.65 -1.98 15.28
C GLY A 200 3.51 -3.02 14.16
N VAL A 201 2.95 -4.18 14.51
CA VAL A 201 2.89 -5.35 13.62
C VAL A 201 2.06 -5.11 12.35
N LEU A 202 1.08 -4.20 12.37
CA LEU A 202 0.28 -3.88 11.18
C LEU A 202 1.12 -3.22 10.09
N ALA A 203 1.96 -2.24 10.45
CA ALA A 203 2.83 -1.56 9.48
C ALA A 203 3.84 -2.53 8.85
N GLY A 204 4.38 -3.48 9.64
CA GLY A 204 5.27 -4.51 9.12
C GLY A 204 4.59 -5.47 8.13
N GLN A 205 3.37 -5.92 8.44
CA GLN A 205 2.59 -6.77 7.53
C GLN A 205 2.15 -6.02 6.26
N ALA A 206 1.72 -4.76 6.38
CA ALA A 206 1.29 -3.95 5.23
C ALA A 206 2.47 -3.62 4.29
N LEU A 207 3.66 -3.32 4.84
CA LEU A 207 4.88 -3.15 4.04
C LEU A 207 5.21 -4.44 3.28
N ALA A 208 5.14 -5.59 3.96
CA ALA A 208 5.38 -6.89 3.35
C ALA A 208 4.37 -7.23 2.24
N LEU A 209 3.09 -6.87 2.39
CA LEU A 209 2.08 -7.05 1.35
C LEU A 209 2.30 -6.11 0.16
N THR A 210 2.67 -4.85 0.44
CA THR A 210 2.99 -3.87 -0.62
C THR A 210 4.21 -4.31 -1.44
N LEU A 211 5.21 -4.92 -0.81
CA LEU A 211 6.33 -5.56 -1.49
C LEU A 211 5.89 -6.79 -2.30
N ASN A 212 5.06 -7.67 -1.73
CA ASN A 212 4.56 -8.85 -2.43
C ASN A 212 3.81 -8.47 -3.72
N ILE A 213 2.88 -7.50 -3.66
CA ILE A 213 2.13 -7.03 -4.85
C ILE A 213 3.05 -6.26 -5.82
N GLY A 214 3.89 -5.35 -5.30
CA GLY A 214 4.71 -4.49 -6.16
C GLY A 214 5.85 -5.22 -6.87
N PHE A 215 6.35 -6.35 -6.34
CA PHE A 215 7.28 -7.21 -7.08
C PHE A 215 6.57 -8.08 -8.11
N ASP A 216 5.42 -8.67 -7.75
CA ASP A 216 4.56 -9.46 -8.64
C ASP A 216 4.12 -8.67 -9.90
N GLN A 217 3.78 -7.39 -9.75
CA GLN A 217 3.44 -6.49 -10.85
C GLN A 217 4.64 -5.91 -11.62
N CYS A 218 5.86 -6.04 -11.10
CA CYS A 218 7.08 -5.43 -11.65
C CYS A 218 7.94 -6.43 -12.42
N ASP A 219 8.06 -7.65 -11.89
CA ASP A 219 8.96 -8.69 -12.37
C ASP A 219 8.16 -9.92 -12.82
N PRO A 220 7.98 -10.13 -14.14
CA PRO A 220 7.23 -11.27 -14.67
C PRO A 220 7.84 -12.65 -14.37
N ASP A 221 9.05 -12.72 -13.80
CA ASP A 221 9.66 -13.97 -13.32
C ASP A 221 9.49 -14.15 -11.78
N PHE A 222 8.74 -13.27 -11.07
CA PHE A 222 8.50 -13.36 -9.62
C PHE A 222 7.56 -14.53 -9.23
N GLY A 223 6.57 -14.79 -10.08
CA GLY A 223 5.64 -15.92 -10.04
C GLY A 223 5.29 -16.35 -11.48
N ALA A 224 4.82 -17.58 -11.67
CA ALA A 224 4.55 -18.13 -13.02
C ALA A 224 3.15 -17.82 -13.59
N SER A 225 2.33 -17.05 -12.87
CA SER A 225 0.95 -16.69 -13.22
C SER A 225 0.85 -15.50 -14.18
N ASP A 226 -0.05 -15.58 -15.18
CA ASP A 226 -0.48 -14.42 -16.01
C ASP A 226 -1.49 -13.49 -15.29
N LEU A 227 -1.86 -13.80 -14.03
CA LEU A 227 -2.75 -13.00 -13.17
C LEU A 227 -1.96 -12.41 -12.00
N ASP A 228 -2.15 -11.11 -11.75
CA ASP A 228 -1.65 -10.42 -10.56
C ASP A 228 -2.12 -11.07 -9.24
N LEU A 229 -1.22 -11.20 -8.27
CA LEU A 229 -1.51 -11.50 -6.86
C LEU A 229 -2.59 -10.57 -6.30
N ALA A 230 -2.58 -9.28 -6.69
CA ALA A 230 -3.54 -8.26 -6.30
C ALA A 230 -5.01 -8.61 -6.63
N ALA A 231 -5.24 -9.42 -7.68
CA ALA A 231 -6.56 -9.81 -8.15
C ALA A 231 -7.11 -11.09 -7.49
N LEU A 232 -6.30 -11.83 -6.73
CA LEU A 232 -6.75 -13.00 -5.99
C LEU A 232 -7.72 -12.62 -4.86
N ILE A 233 -8.61 -13.54 -4.50
CA ILE A 233 -9.69 -13.31 -3.53
C ILE A 233 -9.47 -14.12 -2.25
N VAL A 234 -9.71 -13.51 -1.08
CA VAL A 234 -9.70 -14.19 0.23
C VAL A 234 -10.78 -15.28 0.27
N ALA A 235 -10.34 -16.53 0.43
CA ALA A 235 -11.15 -17.74 0.40
C ALA A 235 -11.59 -18.23 1.79
N ASP A 236 -10.94 -17.78 2.86
CA ASP A 236 -11.27 -18.21 4.23
C ASP A 236 -12.55 -17.53 4.75
N GLU A 237 -13.63 -18.30 4.86
CA GLU A 237 -14.93 -17.86 5.42
C GLU A 237 -14.85 -17.35 6.87
N ALA A 238 -13.76 -17.63 7.61
CA ALA A 238 -13.51 -17.10 8.95
C ALA A 238 -12.82 -15.74 8.96
N SER A 239 -12.28 -15.28 7.84
CA SER A 239 -11.59 -13.98 7.73
C SER A 239 -12.57 -12.80 7.73
N ALA A 240 -12.21 -11.71 8.41
CA ALA A 240 -12.92 -10.44 8.32
C ALA A 240 -12.98 -9.88 6.88
N CYS A 241 -12.01 -10.28 6.03
CA CYS A 241 -11.87 -9.85 4.65
C CYS A 241 -12.38 -10.91 3.64
N PHE A 242 -13.18 -11.89 4.07
CA PHE A 242 -13.69 -12.94 3.18
C PHE A 242 -14.36 -12.37 1.92
N GLY A 243 -13.97 -12.89 0.75
CA GLY A 243 -14.50 -12.46 -0.55
C GLY A 243 -13.94 -11.13 -1.07
N TRP A 244 -13.02 -10.47 -0.35
CA TRP A 244 -12.30 -9.29 -0.84
C TRP A 244 -11.12 -9.71 -1.72
N THR A 245 -10.74 -8.87 -2.67
CA THR A 245 -9.46 -9.01 -3.40
C THR A 245 -8.28 -8.64 -2.51
N VAL A 246 -7.10 -9.17 -2.82
CA VAL A 246 -5.83 -8.81 -2.15
C VAL A 246 -5.57 -7.30 -2.22
N GLN A 247 -5.89 -6.64 -3.34
CA GLN A 247 -5.81 -5.18 -3.43
C GLN A 247 -6.71 -4.48 -2.40
N GLN A 248 -7.99 -4.87 -2.28
CA GLN A 248 -8.92 -4.28 -1.30
C GLN A 248 -8.46 -4.49 0.15
N VAL A 249 -7.75 -5.58 0.44
CA VAL A 249 -7.13 -5.81 1.76
C VAL A 249 -5.94 -4.87 1.98
N LEU A 250 -5.11 -4.61 0.97
CA LEU A 250 -4.03 -3.61 1.10
C LEU A 250 -4.58 -2.19 1.21
N ASP A 251 -5.63 -1.84 0.45
CA ASP A 251 -6.28 -0.54 0.50
C ASP A 251 -6.83 -0.25 1.91
N GLU A 252 -7.57 -1.20 2.51
CA GLU A 252 -8.06 -1.08 3.88
C GLU A 252 -6.93 -1.08 4.91
N ALA A 253 -5.86 -1.86 4.72
CA ALA A 253 -4.69 -1.83 5.60
C ALA A 253 -4.03 -0.44 5.61
N ASN A 254 -3.95 0.22 4.46
CA ASN A 254 -3.43 1.59 4.33
C ASN A 254 -4.41 2.62 4.94
N LEU A 255 -5.72 2.46 4.75
CA LEU A 255 -6.73 3.30 5.41
C LEU A 255 -6.64 3.21 6.95
N VAL A 256 -6.55 1.99 7.50
CA VAL A 256 -6.42 1.76 8.95
C VAL A 256 -5.07 2.29 9.48
N LEU A 257 -3.97 2.11 8.75
CA LEU A 257 -2.67 2.71 9.09
C LEU A 257 -2.71 4.24 9.10
N GLY A 258 -3.45 4.84 8.18
CA GLY A 258 -3.72 6.28 8.16
C GLY A 258 -4.60 6.78 9.31
N GLY A 259 -5.16 5.89 10.14
CA GLY A 259 -6.08 6.24 11.24
C GLY A 259 -7.56 6.30 10.84
N GLY A 260 -7.89 5.83 9.63
CA GLY A 260 -9.26 5.63 9.14
C GLY A 260 -9.64 4.14 9.08
N GLY A 261 -10.20 3.73 7.94
CA GLY A 261 -10.65 2.35 7.69
C GLY A 261 -11.98 1.98 8.35
N THR A 262 -12.39 0.73 8.18
CA THR A 262 -13.63 0.15 8.73
C THR A 262 -13.41 -1.03 9.68
N LEU A 263 -12.34 -1.81 9.46
CA LEU A 263 -11.88 -2.90 10.33
C LEU A 263 -10.95 -2.38 11.44
N THR A 264 -10.82 -3.13 12.53
CA THR A 264 -9.80 -2.82 13.55
C THR A 264 -8.39 -3.21 13.07
N PRO A 265 -7.32 -2.58 13.61
CA PRO A 265 -5.94 -2.93 13.29
C PRO A 265 -5.57 -4.42 13.43
N SER A 266 -6.22 -5.15 14.34
CA SER A 266 -6.02 -6.60 14.47
C SER A 266 -6.70 -7.36 13.34
N GLU A 267 -7.97 -7.07 13.04
CA GLU A 267 -8.74 -7.79 12.00
C GLU A 267 -8.10 -7.64 10.62
N ILE A 268 -7.68 -6.42 10.25
CA ILE A 268 -6.98 -6.19 8.99
C ILE A 268 -5.55 -6.75 9.02
N GLY A 269 -4.86 -6.69 10.16
CA GLY A 269 -3.53 -7.30 10.35
C GLY A 269 -3.54 -8.82 10.15
N ASP A 270 -4.57 -9.50 10.65
CA ASP A 270 -4.79 -10.93 10.45
C ASP A 270 -5.08 -11.27 8.97
N CYS A 271 -5.86 -10.45 8.25
CA CYS A 271 -6.06 -10.61 6.81
C CYS A 271 -4.76 -10.46 6.01
N VAL A 272 -3.97 -9.42 6.29
CA VAL A 272 -2.71 -9.13 5.59
C VAL A 272 -1.67 -10.21 5.88
N ALA A 273 -1.58 -10.69 7.12
CA ALA A 273 -0.72 -11.81 7.48
C ALA A 273 -1.11 -13.10 6.73
N GLY A 274 -2.41 -13.41 6.65
CA GLY A 274 -2.93 -14.57 5.91
C GLY A 274 -2.59 -14.55 4.41
N ILE A 275 -2.54 -13.36 3.80
CA ILE A 275 -2.06 -13.20 2.41
C ILE A 275 -0.55 -13.42 2.32
N ASN A 276 0.24 -12.73 3.16
CA ASN A 276 1.70 -12.81 3.14
C ASN A 276 2.22 -14.24 3.37
N GLU A 277 1.50 -15.04 4.17
CA GLU A 277 1.82 -16.43 4.50
C GLU A 277 1.26 -17.46 3.51
N ASN A 278 0.47 -17.08 2.50
CA ASN A 278 -0.22 -18.05 1.62
C ASN A 278 0.71 -18.76 0.61
N PHE A 279 1.64 -18.02 -0.01
CA PHE A 279 2.50 -18.51 -1.11
C PHE A 279 3.99 -18.38 -0.79
N VAL A 280 4.40 -18.66 0.45
CA VAL A 280 5.79 -18.44 0.90
C VAL A 280 6.80 -19.18 0.02
N ASP A 281 7.79 -18.44 -0.49
CA ASP A 281 8.80 -18.89 -1.45
C ASP A 281 8.24 -19.46 -2.77
N GLY A 282 6.94 -19.28 -3.05
CA GLY A 282 6.25 -19.92 -4.19
C GLY A 282 6.15 -21.45 -4.06
N THR A 283 6.41 -22.02 -2.88
CA THR A 283 6.60 -23.48 -2.72
C THR A 283 5.30 -24.27 -2.53
N ALA A 284 4.18 -23.60 -2.31
CA ALA A 284 2.86 -24.19 -2.13
C ALA A 284 1.76 -23.19 -2.53
N ALA A 285 0.60 -23.70 -2.96
CA ALA A 285 -0.55 -22.88 -3.39
C ALA A 285 -1.38 -22.29 -2.22
N GLY A 286 -1.03 -22.60 -0.97
CA GLY A 286 -1.76 -22.18 0.22
C GLY A 286 -3.22 -22.63 0.26
N SER A 287 -4.07 -21.84 0.93
CA SER A 287 -5.53 -22.02 0.95
C SER A 287 -6.32 -20.79 1.45
N PHE A 288 -5.64 -19.70 1.83
CA PHE A 288 -6.26 -18.44 2.23
C PHE A 288 -6.75 -17.63 1.03
N LEU A 289 -6.18 -17.88 -0.16
CA LEU A 289 -6.53 -17.22 -1.43
C LEU A 289 -7.09 -18.21 -2.47
N ARG A 290 -7.89 -17.67 -3.39
CA ARG A 290 -8.42 -18.36 -4.57
C ARG A 290 -8.36 -17.46 -5.81
N LEU A 291 -8.41 -18.07 -6.99
CA LEU A 291 -8.71 -17.38 -8.24
C LEU A 291 -10.09 -16.67 -8.16
N PRO A 292 -10.29 -15.53 -8.85
CA PRO A 292 -11.47 -14.67 -8.71
C PRO A 292 -12.82 -15.32 -9.07
#